data_AF-A0A378AH05-F1
#
_entry.id   AF-A0A378AH05-F1
#
_cell.length_a   1.000
_cell.length_b   1.000
_cell.length_c   1.000
_cell.angle_alpha   90.00
_cell.angle_beta   90.00
_cell.angle_gamma   90.00
#
_symmetry.space_group_name_H-M   'P 1'
#
loop_
_entity.id
_entity.type
_entity.pdbx_description
1 polymer ?
#
loop_
_entity_poly.entity_id
_entity_poly.type
_entity_poly.pdbx_seq_one_letter_code
_entity_poly.pdbx_strand_id
1 'polypeptide(L)'
;MNDAINHTACETLFTQARTHNGWLDKPVSDAQLQAVWDLMKMGPTSANCSPARIVFVRSAGRQRETSPDALQRQSSENHAGAGDRHRGVG
;
A
#
# COMPACT_ATOMS: atom_id res chain seq x y z
N MET A 1 27.81 0.70 -3.13
CA MET A 1 27.49 1.75 -4.13
C MET A 1 26.35 1.22 -4.96
N ASN A 2 25.30 2.01 -5.18
CA ASN A 2 24.23 1.63 -6.11
C ASN A 2 24.67 2.06 -7.51
N ASP A 3 24.63 1.11 -8.44
CA ASP A 3 24.84 1.41 -9.85
C ASP A 3 23.58 2.04 -10.44
N ALA A 4 23.77 2.92 -11.41
CA ALA A 4 22.66 3.45 -12.19
C ALA A 4 21.99 2.30 -12.96
N ILE A 5 20.64 2.31 -12.98
CA ILE A 5 19.90 1.39 -13.84
C ILE A 5 20.19 1.71 -15.32
N ASN A 6 20.22 0.67 -16.16
CA ASN A 6 20.55 0.85 -17.57
C ASN A 6 19.45 1.61 -18.35
N HIS A 7 19.76 2.03 -19.57
CA HIS A 7 18.85 2.79 -20.42
C HIS A 7 17.51 2.09 -20.64
N THR A 8 17.53 0.79 -20.95
CA THR A 8 16.30 0.00 -21.18
C THR A 8 15.39 -0.06 -19.95
N ALA A 9 15.96 -0.14 -18.75
CA ALA A 9 15.21 -0.10 -17.50
C ALA A 9 14.56 1.29 -17.30
N CYS A 10 15.28 2.37 -17.61
CA CYS A 10 14.71 3.72 -17.59
C CYS A 10 13.54 3.87 -18.57
N GLU A 11 13.66 3.33 -19.78
CA GLU A 11 12.58 3.37 -20.77
C GLU A 11 11.35 2.61 -20.29
N THR A 12 11.56 1.39 -19.76
CA THR A 12 10.49 0.52 -19.27
C THR A 12 9.71 1.15 -18.13
N LEU A 13 10.40 1.78 -17.17
CA LEU A 13 9.79 2.27 -15.94
C LEU A 13 9.20 3.68 -16.08
N PHE A 14 9.82 4.55 -16.88
CA PHE A 14 9.52 5.99 -16.81
C PHE A 14 9.08 6.63 -18.12
N THR A 15 9.77 6.39 -19.25
CA THR A 15 9.50 7.16 -20.48
C THR A 15 8.52 6.46 -21.43
N GLN A 16 8.54 5.13 -21.48
CA GLN A 16 7.64 4.32 -22.31
C GLN A 16 6.49 3.69 -21.52
N ALA A 17 6.50 3.77 -20.20
CA ALA A 17 5.38 3.32 -19.36
C ALA A 17 4.08 4.04 -19.78
N ARG A 18 2.98 3.29 -19.78
CA ARG A 18 1.62 3.77 -20.09
C ARG A 18 0.64 3.25 -19.05
N THR A 19 -0.40 4.04 -18.76
CA THR A 19 -1.50 3.59 -17.91
C THR A 19 -2.17 2.37 -18.52
N HIS A 20 -2.23 1.28 -17.77
CA HIS A 20 -2.83 0.04 -18.22
C HIS A 20 -4.36 0.10 -18.04
N ASN A 21 -5.12 -0.02 -19.14
CA ASN A 21 -6.59 0.16 -19.13
C ASN A 21 -7.39 -1.14 -19.00
N GLY A 22 -6.78 -2.31 -19.20
CA GLY A 22 -7.42 -3.62 -19.06
C GLY A 22 -6.92 -4.38 -17.83
N TRP A 23 -7.53 -5.51 -17.49
CA TRP A 23 -6.94 -6.45 -16.54
C TRP A 23 -6.94 -7.84 -17.15
N LEU A 24 -5.88 -8.61 -16.90
CA LEU A 24 -5.86 -10.03 -17.24
C LEU A 24 -6.63 -10.79 -16.17
N ASP A 25 -7.27 -11.90 -16.54
CA ASP A 25 -7.84 -12.86 -15.60
C ASP A 25 -6.72 -13.71 -14.97
N LYS A 26 -5.80 -13.02 -14.30
CA LYS A 26 -4.64 -13.61 -13.62
C LYS A 26 -4.54 -13.01 -12.22
N PRO A 27 -4.66 -13.82 -11.16
CA PRO A 27 -4.53 -13.31 -9.80
C PRO A 27 -3.10 -12.85 -9.52
N VAL A 28 -2.98 -11.78 -8.72
CA VAL A 28 -1.72 -11.37 -8.10
C VAL A 28 -1.56 -12.14 -6.80
N SER A 29 -0.42 -12.81 -6.62
CA SER A 29 -0.13 -13.58 -5.41
C SER A 29 0.24 -12.69 -4.22
N ASP A 30 0.06 -13.19 -3.00
CA ASP A 30 0.43 -12.45 -1.79
C ASP A 30 1.94 -12.17 -1.73
N ALA A 31 2.77 -13.08 -2.25
CA ALA A 31 4.21 -12.86 -2.38
C ALA A 31 4.56 -11.67 -3.29
N GLN A 32 3.82 -11.48 -4.39
CA GLN A 32 4.00 -10.33 -5.27
C GLN A 32 3.56 -9.03 -4.60
N LEU A 33 2.44 -9.04 -3.87
CA LEU A 33 1.98 -7.87 -3.11
C LEU A 33 3.00 -7.48 -2.03
N GLN A 34 3.53 -8.45 -1.31
CA GLN A 34 4.57 -8.26 -0.31
C GLN A 34 5.85 -7.68 -0.94
N ALA A 35 6.29 -8.21 -2.09
CA ALA A 35 7.45 -7.69 -2.80
C ALA A 35 7.28 -6.22 -3.21
N VAL A 36 6.09 -5.84 -3.71
CA VAL A 36 5.78 -4.43 -4.04
C VAL A 36 5.80 -3.56 -2.78
N TRP A 37 5.21 -4.02 -1.68
CA TRP A 37 5.24 -3.31 -0.41
C TRP A 37 6.66 -3.09 0.10
N ASP A 38 7.51 -4.12 0.06
CA ASP A 38 8.89 -4.03 0.54
C ASP A 38 9.74 -3.05 -0.27
N LEU A 39 9.47 -2.92 -1.58
CA LEU A 39 10.08 -1.90 -2.42
C LEU A 39 9.58 -0.50 -2.09
N MET A 40 8.26 -0.35 -1.92
CA MET A 40 7.61 0.95 -1.77
C MET A 40 7.79 1.58 -0.38
N LYS A 41 7.75 0.76 0.70
CA LYS A 41 7.73 1.25 2.09
C LYS A 41 8.98 2.05 2.50
N MET A 42 10.07 1.91 1.76
CA MET A 42 11.33 2.63 2.00
C MET A 42 11.42 3.96 1.22
N GLY A 43 10.36 4.34 0.51
CA GLY A 43 10.29 5.61 -0.21
C GLY A 43 10.41 6.81 0.73
N PRO A 44 11.18 7.85 0.37
CA PRO A 44 11.32 9.04 1.21
C PRO A 44 9.98 9.76 1.33
N THR A 45 9.65 10.20 2.55
CA THR A 45 8.45 11.00 2.84
C THR A 45 8.84 12.31 3.52
N SER A 46 7.97 13.32 3.47
CA SER A 46 8.20 14.58 4.19
C SER A 46 8.45 14.29 5.68
N ALA A 47 9.51 14.87 6.24
CA ALA A 47 9.97 14.60 7.61
C ALA A 47 10.13 13.10 7.95
N ASN A 48 10.27 12.23 6.94
CA ASN A 48 10.28 10.78 7.07
C ASN A 48 9.08 10.21 7.88
N CYS A 49 7.94 10.90 7.86
CA CYS A 49 6.80 10.57 8.75
C CYS A 49 6.01 9.32 8.33
N SER A 50 6.27 8.76 7.14
CA SER A 50 5.69 7.50 6.66
C SER A 50 4.16 7.40 6.84
N PRO A 51 3.36 8.34 6.29
CA PRO A 51 1.94 8.43 6.60
C PRO A 51 1.08 7.42 5.83
N ALA A 52 1.64 6.73 4.83
CA ALA A 52 0.91 5.81 3.98
C ALA A 52 0.21 4.70 4.79
N ARG A 53 -1.05 4.42 4.45
CA ARG A 53 -1.84 3.30 4.95
C ARG A 53 -2.44 2.61 3.72
N ILE A 54 -2.02 1.37 3.46
CA ILE A 54 -2.37 0.64 2.23
C ILE A 54 -3.10 -0.64 2.61
N VAL A 55 -4.22 -0.89 1.94
CA VAL A 55 -5.03 -2.10 2.11
C VAL A 55 -5.19 -2.76 0.74
N PHE A 56 -4.81 -4.03 0.64
CA PHE A 56 -5.02 -4.83 -0.57
C PHE A 56 -6.40 -5.51 -0.54
N VAL A 57 -7.31 -5.09 -1.42
CA VAL A 57 -8.66 -5.65 -1.52
C VAL A 57 -8.70 -6.68 -2.65
N ARG A 58 -9.05 -7.93 -2.32
CA ARG A 58 -9.04 -9.07 -3.26
C ARG A 58 -10.41 -9.64 -3.60
N SER A 59 -11.45 -9.27 -2.85
CA SER A 59 -12.80 -9.83 -3.04
C SER A 59 -13.61 -9.03 -4.06
N ALA A 60 -14.20 -9.71 -5.05
CA ALA A 60 -15.01 -9.11 -6.11
C ALA A 60 -16.16 -8.21 -5.60
N GLY A 61 -16.71 -8.48 -4.42
CA GLY A 61 -17.83 -7.73 -3.83
C GLY A 61 -17.46 -6.44 -3.09
N ARG A 62 -16.18 -6.16 -2.82
CA ARG A 62 -15.76 -5.08 -1.89
C ARG A 62 -15.26 -3.81 -2.59
N GLN A 63 -15.22 -3.77 -3.93
CA GLN A 63 -14.93 -2.52 -4.67
C GLN A 63 -15.90 -1.38 -4.34
N ARG A 64 -17.14 -1.70 -3.93
CA ARG A 64 -18.13 -0.70 -3.50
C ARG A 64 -17.91 -0.16 -2.09
N GLU A 65 -17.11 -0.86 -1.29
CA GLU A 65 -16.85 -0.55 0.12
C GLU A 65 -15.48 0.11 0.34
N THR A 66 -14.69 0.36 -0.70
CA THR A 66 -13.43 1.10 -0.62
C THR A 66 -13.61 2.62 -0.75
N SER A 67 -14.83 3.14 -0.55
CA SER A 67 -15.05 4.59 -0.48
C SER A 67 -14.21 5.21 0.65
N PRO A 68 -13.73 6.46 0.52
CA PRO A 68 -12.90 7.12 1.53
C PRO A 68 -13.50 7.05 2.94
N ASP A 69 -14.81 7.23 3.03
CA ASP A 69 -15.60 7.17 4.27
C ASP A 69 -15.59 5.78 4.95
N ALA A 70 -15.46 4.70 4.20
CA ALA A 70 -15.41 3.35 4.73
C ALA A 70 -14.00 3.00 5.24
N LEU A 71 -12.96 3.50 4.56
CA LEU A 71 -11.57 3.40 5.01
C LEU A 71 -11.32 4.20 6.30
N GLN A 72 -11.91 5.38 6.44
CA GLN A 72 -11.82 6.19 7.66
C GLN A 72 -12.46 5.50 8.87
N ARG A 73 -13.63 4.88 8.72
CA ARG A 73 -14.30 4.13 9.80
C ARG A 73 -13.48 2.94 10.30
N GLN A 74 -12.92 2.13 9.40
CA GLN A 74 -12.05 1.02 9.78
C GLN A 74 -10.77 1.50 10.52
N SER A 75 -10.22 2.65 10.14
CA SER A 75 -9.04 3.20 10.82
C SER A 75 -9.34 3.69 12.26
N SER A 76 -10.52 4.25 12.51
CA SER A 76 -10.95 4.66 13.85
C SER A 76 -11.24 3.47 14.77
N GLU A 77 -11.82 2.39 14.25
CA GLU A 77 -12.09 1.17 15.00
C GLU A 77 -10.80 0.48 15.45
N ASN A 78 -9.77 0.46 14.58
CA ASN A 78 -8.47 -0.11 14.92
C ASN A 78 -7.69 0.72 15.96
N HIS A 79 -7.94 2.02 16.07
CA HIS A 79 -7.30 2.89 17.08
C HIS A 79 -7.99 2.81 18.45
N ALA A 80 -9.29 2.49 18.48
CA ALA A 80 -10.06 2.34 19.72
C ALA A 80 -9.64 1.12 20.57
N GLY A 81 -8.95 0.13 19.99
CA GLY A 81 -8.46 -1.06 20.70
C GLY A 81 -7.12 -0.88 21.44
N ALA A 82 -6.44 0.26 21.28
CA ALA A 82 -5.09 0.47 21.82
C ALA A 82 -5.02 1.28 23.13
N GLY A 83 -6.16 1.84 23.59
CA GLY A 83 -6.18 2.85 24.65
C GLY A 83 -6.47 2.39 26.08
N ASP A 84 -6.97 1.16 26.30
CA ASP A 84 -7.56 0.80 27.60
C ASP A 84 -6.91 -0.41 28.28
N ARG A 85 -5.61 -0.32 28.59
CA ARG A 85 -4.92 -1.33 29.43
C ARG A 85 -3.96 -0.76 30.48
N HIS A 86 -4.13 0.49 30.91
CA HIS A 86 -3.32 1.02 32.01
C HIS A 86 -4.08 2.02 32.89
N ARG A 87 -4.96 1.49 33.75
CA ARG A 87 -5.18 2.07 35.09
C ARG A 87 -5.85 1.03 36.00
N GLY A 88 -5.03 0.37 36.81
CA GLY A 88 -5.49 -0.65 37.75
C GLY A 88 -4.36 -1.25 38.57
N VAL A 89 -3.57 -0.41 39.24
CA VAL A 89 -2.75 -0.80 40.40
C VAL A 89 -2.35 0.45 41.18
N GLY A 90 -2.65 0.45 42.48
CA GLY A 90 -2.18 1.44 43.46
C GLY A 90 -3.29 2.29 44.05
#